data_AF-A0A1B1K1B3-F1
#
_entry.id   AF-A0A1B1K1B3-F1
#
_cell.length_a   1.000
_cell.length_b   1.000
_cell.length_c   1.000
_cell.angle_alpha   90.00
_cell.angle_beta   90.00
_cell.angle_gamma   90.00
#
_symmetry.space_group_name_H-M   'P 1'
#
loop_
_entity.id
_entity.type
_entity.pdbx_description
1 polymer ?
#
loop_
_entity_poly.entity_id
_entity_poly.type
_entity_poly.pdbx_seq_one_letter_code
_entity_poly.pdbx_strand_id
1 'polypeptide(L)'
;MTIVDNIGDGQSQRAMPEGTFEAERRRQHDAAELRARERAPQLPADQQTGEDVYRDNPLDRGHLVRRLDPAWGPLAKAANDDTFHFANCTPQHHSFNAGQTLWLGLEDYVLKNADNADLAVSVVTGPVLAPDDPKYRGVALPRQFWKMVAMVKQDGGLSVTGYLLSQAALLDEFAEGEEAFSYGAYRTFQVPVRRIAQLTGLVLDPYFAADPLERIEASALPRELIRPQDLIL
;
A
#
# COMPACT_ATOMS: atom_id res chain seq x y z
N MET A 1 8.80 6.04 5.66
CA MET A 1 8.01 5.28 6.64
C MET A 1 7.67 3.95 6.00
N THR A 2 8.07 2.85 6.61
CA THR A 2 7.75 1.50 6.16
C THR A 2 6.78 0.94 7.19
N ILE A 3 5.59 0.54 6.77
CA ILE A 3 4.55 0.05 7.69
C ILE A 3 4.35 -1.43 7.44
N VAL A 4 4.43 -2.20 8.52
CA VAL A 4 4.23 -3.65 8.53
C VAL A 4 2.83 -3.90 9.04
N ASP A 5 2.05 -4.64 8.27
CA ASP A 5 0.76 -5.18 8.68
C ASP A 5 0.87 -6.70 8.83
N ASN A 6 0.22 -7.26 9.85
CA ASN A 6 0.19 -8.70 10.11
C ASN A 6 -1.26 -9.16 10.10
N ILE A 7 -1.64 -9.81 9.01
CA ILE A 7 -2.96 -10.40 8.84
C ILE A 7 -2.92 -11.73 9.61
N GLY A 8 -3.50 -11.75 10.80
CA GLY A 8 -3.44 -12.88 11.74
C GLY A 8 -4.21 -14.13 11.29
N ASP A 9 -3.98 -15.24 12.01
CA ASP A 9 -4.65 -16.54 11.75
C ASP A 9 -6.18 -16.38 11.78
N GLY A 10 -6.88 -17.16 10.95
CA GLY A 10 -8.30 -17.06 10.56
C GLY A 10 -9.34 -17.18 11.68
N GLN A 11 -9.01 -16.85 12.93
CA GLN A 11 -9.90 -16.89 14.09
C GLN A 11 -10.74 -15.61 14.30
N SER A 12 -10.58 -14.52 13.54
CA SER A 12 -11.19 -13.23 13.88
C SER A 12 -12.37 -12.76 13.02
N GLN A 13 -13.20 -13.67 12.52
CA GLN A 13 -14.57 -13.35 12.06
C GLN A 13 -15.63 -14.17 12.82
N ARG A 14 -15.74 -14.02 14.14
CA ARG A 14 -16.98 -14.40 14.83
C ARG A 14 -18.03 -13.30 14.62
N ALA A 15 -19.05 -13.64 13.84
CA ALA A 15 -20.05 -12.74 13.29
C ALA A 15 -20.80 -11.89 14.33
N MET A 16 -20.70 -10.57 14.17
CA MET A 16 -21.73 -9.64 14.64
C MET A 16 -22.88 -9.61 13.61
N PRO A 17 -24.15 -9.42 14.02
CA PRO A 17 -25.29 -9.46 13.10
C PRO A 17 -25.12 -8.51 11.91
N GLU A 18 -25.36 -8.99 10.68
CA GLU A 18 -25.02 -8.31 9.41
C GLU A 18 -25.47 -6.83 9.33
N GLY A 19 -26.64 -6.49 9.88
CA GLY A 19 -27.16 -5.10 9.89
C GLY A 19 -26.47 -4.14 10.88
N THR A 20 -25.78 -4.67 11.90
CA THR A 20 -24.99 -3.85 12.84
C THR A 20 -23.60 -3.56 12.32
N PHE A 21 -23.04 -4.46 11.50
CA PHE A 21 -21.70 -4.31 10.94
C PHE A 21 -21.60 -3.15 9.96
N GLU A 22 -22.55 -2.99 9.03
CA GLU A 22 -22.50 -1.87 8.07
C GLU A 22 -22.81 -0.51 8.70
N ALA A 23 -23.77 -0.45 9.63
CA ALA A 23 -24.10 0.79 10.33
C ALA A 23 -22.95 1.25 11.24
N GLU A 24 -22.32 0.32 11.96
CA GLU A 24 -21.15 0.62 12.79
C GLU A 24 -19.92 0.91 11.92
N ARG A 25 -19.72 0.19 10.81
CA ARG A 25 -18.67 0.46 9.81
C ARG A 25 -18.82 1.87 9.22
N ARG A 26 -20.05 2.33 8.97
CA ARG A 26 -20.36 3.67 8.47
C ARG A 26 -20.15 4.76 9.53
N ARG A 27 -20.60 4.55 10.77
CA ARG A 27 -20.30 5.50 11.87
C ARG A 27 -18.81 5.60 12.16
N GLN A 28 -18.11 4.47 12.15
CA GLN A 28 -16.66 4.44 12.32
C GLN A 28 -15.97 5.10 11.14
N HIS A 29 -16.45 4.89 9.91
CA HIS A 29 -15.97 5.62 8.74
C HIS A 29 -16.14 7.13 8.92
N ASP A 30 -17.34 7.61 9.27
CA ASP A 30 -17.61 9.05 9.42
C ASP A 30 -16.80 9.68 10.58
N ALA A 31 -16.66 8.97 11.70
CA ALA A 31 -15.88 9.44 12.86
C ALA A 31 -14.37 9.38 12.62
N ALA A 32 -13.89 8.37 11.89
CA ALA A 32 -12.49 8.24 11.53
C ALA A 32 -12.12 9.19 10.37
N GLU A 33 -13.05 9.51 9.47
CA GLU A 33 -12.90 10.56 8.45
C GLU A 33 -12.83 11.95 9.09
N LEU A 34 -13.55 12.19 10.20
CA LEU A 34 -13.40 13.39 11.02
C LEU A 34 -12.00 13.48 11.65
N ARG A 35 -11.47 12.35 12.15
CA ARG A 35 -10.11 12.24 12.72
C ARG A 35 -9.01 12.15 11.68
N ALA A 36 -9.33 11.80 10.44
CA ALA A 36 -8.41 11.74 9.32
C ALA A 36 -7.81 13.10 8.96
N ARG A 37 -8.36 14.17 9.55
CA ARG A 37 -7.83 15.53 9.49
C ARG A 37 -6.73 15.78 10.51
N GLU A 38 -6.41 14.82 11.36
CA GLU A 38 -5.51 15.00 12.48
C GLU A 38 -4.10 14.47 12.15
N ARG A 39 -3.13 15.30 12.52
CA ARG A 39 -1.72 14.94 12.54
C ARG A 39 -1.49 13.86 13.59
N ALA A 40 -0.62 12.89 13.30
CA ALA A 40 -0.19 11.90 14.27
C ALA A 40 0.44 12.64 15.47
N PRO A 41 -0.15 12.55 16.69
CA PRO A 41 0.26 13.37 17.83
C PRO A 41 1.68 13.05 18.31
N GLN A 42 2.16 11.83 18.04
CA GLN A 42 3.51 11.38 18.36
C GLN A 42 4.59 11.94 17.43
N LEU A 43 4.23 12.57 16.31
CA LEU A 43 5.17 13.13 15.35
C LEU A 43 5.17 14.66 15.39
N PRO A 44 6.34 15.32 15.27
CA PRO A 44 6.41 16.75 15.03
C PRO A 44 5.61 17.18 13.79
N ALA A 45 5.10 18.41 13.79
CA ALA A 45 4.27 18.92 12.70
C ALA A 45 5.06 19.06 11.38
N ASP A 46 6.36 19.35 11.44
CA ASP A 46 7.27 19.45 10.30
C ASP A 46 7.72 18.09 9.74
N GLN A 47 7.36 16.99 10.40
CA GLN A 47 7.66 15.61 9.97
C GLN A 47 6.45 14.90 9.35
N GLN A 48 5.36 15.62 9.10
CA GLN A 48 4.16 15.07 8.50
C GLN A 48 3.45 16.13 7.64
N THR A 49 2.70 15.65 6.65
CA THR A 49 1.87 16.52 5.82
C THR A 49 0.61 16.99 6.55
N GLY A 50 -0.19 17.83 5.90
CA GLY A 50 -1.47 18.31 6.39
C GLY A 50 -2.50 18.46 5.28
N GLU A 51 -3.67 18.97 5.66
CA GLU A 51 -4.80 19.12 4.74
C GLU A 51 -4.55 20.10 3.60
N ASP A 52 -3.62 21.04 3.81
CA ASP A 52 -3.21 22.02 2.82
C ASP A 52 -2.69 21.37 1.53
N VAL A 53 -2.08 20.19 1.59
CA VAL A 53 -1.63 19.47 0.39
C VAL A 53 -2.81 18.98 -0.47
N TYR A 54 -3.92 18.58 0.13
CA TYR A 54 -5.04 17.92 -0.58
C TYR A 54 -6.14 18.89 -1.02
N ARG A 55 -6.07 20.16 -0.61
CA ARG A 55 -7.10 21.15 -0.90
C ARG A 55 -7.12 21.57 -2.37
N ASP A 56 -8.30 21.57 -2.99
CA ASP A 56 -8.56 22.11 -4.34
C ASP A 56 -7.66 21.50 -5.44
N ASN A 57 -7.42 20.19 -5.37
CA ASN A 57 -6.67 19.44 -6.37
C ASN A 57 -7.11 17.96 -6.37
N PRO A 58 -6.74 17.16 -7.38
CA PRO A 58 -7.15 15.75 -7.46
C PRO A 58 -6.31 14.79 -6.62
N LEU A 59 -5.55 15.23 -5.61
CA LEU A 59 -4.82 14.34 -4.70
C LEU A 59 -5.74 13.87 -3.57
N ASP A 60 -5.81 12.56 -3.38
CA ASP A 60 -6.42 11.90 -2.25
C ASP A 60 -5.39 11.61 -1.15
N ARG A 61 -5.89 11.44 0.08
CA ARG A 61 -5.14 10.82 1.19
C ARG A 61 -5.01 9.31 0.94
N GLY A 62 -4.06 8.95 0.09
CA GLY A 62 -3.78 7.56 -0.26
C GLY A 62 -3.21 6.81 0.95
N HIS A 63 -3.96 5.84 1.47
CA HIS A 63 -3.54 5.07 2.64
C HIS A 63 -2.44 4.07 2.27
N LEU A 64 -1.42 3.96 3.11
CA LEU A 64 -0.37 2.94 2.99
C LEU A 64 -0.83 1.62 3.62
N VAL A 65 -1.18 1.62 4.92
CA VAL A 65 -1.94 0.54 5.56
C VAL A 65 -3.42 0.78 5.35
N ARG A 66 -4.17 -0.24 4.91
CA ARG A 66 -5.60 -0.09 4.72
C ARG A 66 -6.31 -0.10 6.04
N ARG A 67 -7.43 0.61 6.06
CA ARG A 67 -8.27 0.82 7.23
C ARG A 67 -8.71 -0.46 7.95
N LEU A 68 -9.04 -1.51 7.19
CA LEU A 68 -9.63 -2.73 7.75
C LEU A 68 -8.59 -3.76 8.17
N ASP A 69 -7.37 -3.69 7.63
CA ASP A 69 -6.36 -4.71 7.89
C ASP A 69 -5.97 -4.81 9.37
N PRO A 70 -5.79 -3.71 10.13
CA PRO A 70 -5.50 -3.78 11.55
C PRO A 70 -6.77 -3.75 12.43
N ALA A 71 -7.97 -3.79 11.85
CA ALA A 71 -9.23 -3.60 12.57
C ALA A 71 -9.75 -4.89 13.25
N TRP A 72 -8.88 -5.55 14.02
CA TRP A 72 -9.18 -6.79 14.73
C TRP A 72 -8.63 -6.79 16.17
N GLY A 73 -9.12 -7.71 16.99
CA GLY A 73 -8.75 -7.83 18.41
C GLY A 73 -9.26 -6.69 19.30
N PRO A 74 -8.79 -6.61 20.57
CA PRO A 74 -9.29 -5.65 21.55
C PRO A 74 -9.05 -4.18 21.21
N LEU A 75 -8.06 -3.88 20.36
CA LEU A 75 -7.69 -2.53 19.94
C LEU A 75 -8.20 -2.16 18.54
N ALA A 76 -9.06 -3.00 17.93
CA ALA A 76 -9.54 -2.86 16.55
C ALA A 76 -9.98 -1.44 16.18
N LYS A 77 -10.73 -0.78 17.08
CA LYS A 77 -11.21 0.58 16.83
C LYS A 77 -10.07 1.60 16.81
N ALA A 78 -9.16 1.55 17.79
CA ALA A 78 -8.03 2.46 17.87
C ALA A 78 -7.09 2.24 16.68
N ALA A 79 -6.81 0.99 16.32
CA ALA A 79 -5.98 0.65 15.19
C ALA A 79 -6.59 1.10 13.84
N ASN A 80 -7.91 0.97 13.67
CA ASN A 80 -8.63 1.50 12.52
C ASN A 80 -8.54 3.04 12.47
N ASP A 81 -8.83 3.72 13.58
CA ASP A 81 -8.71 5.17 13.70
C ASP A 81 -7.26 5.62 13.36
N ASP A 82 -6.25 4.86 13.79
CA ASP A 82 -4.84 5.18 13.57
C ASP A 82 -4.44 5.18 12.08
N THR A 83 -5.12 4.39 11.24
CA THR A 83 -4.85 4.35 9.79
C THR A 83 -5.17 5.67 9.07
N PHE A 84 -5.95 6.55 9.70
CA PHE A 84 -6.37 7.81 9.09
C PHE A 84 -5.41 8.97 9.35
N HIS A 85 -4.40 8.81 10.20
CA HIS A 85 -3.40 9.86 10.41
C HIS A 85 -2.60 10.14 9.14
N PHE A 86 -2.18 11.41 8.95
CA PHE A 86 -1.36 11.81 7.81
C PHE A 86 -0.05 11.03 7.68
N ALA A 87 0.48 10.47 8.77
CA ALA A 87 1.67 9.62 8.74
C ALA A 87 1.47 8.32 7.94
N ASN A 88 0.25 7.77 7.93
CA ASN A 88 -0.11 6.61 7.12
C ASN A 88 -0.56 7.01 5.70
N CYS A 89 -0.65 8.31 5.40
CA CYS A 89 -1.14 8.80 4.12
C CYS A 89 0.01 9.34 3.26
N THR A 90 -0.15 9.20 1.95
CA THR A 90 0.73 9.80 0.95
C THR A 90 -0.13 10.45 -0.14
N PRO A 91 0.29 11.58 -0.74
CA PRO A 91 -0.40 12.16 -1.87
C PRO A 91 -0.48 11.16 -3.03
N GLN A 92 -1.70 10.77 -3.38
CA GLN A 92 -2.00 9.90 -4.50
C GLN A 92 -3.05 10.57 -5.37
N HIS A 93 -2.83 10.67 -6.67
CA HIS A 93 -3.83 11.16 -7.60
C HIS A 93 -5.11 10.30 -7.48
N HIS A 94 -6.28 10.92 -7.52
CA HIS A 94 -7.56 10.27 -7.29
C HIS A 94 -7.76 9.05 -8.20
N SER A 95 -7.43 9.17 -9.49
CA SER A 95 -7.52 8.04 -10.42
C SER A 95 -6.59 6.87 -10.06
N PHE A 96 -5.45 7.12 -9.40
CA PHE A 96 -4.55 6.08 -8.90
C PHE A 96 -5.13 5.44 -7.63
N ASN A 97 -5.57 6.25 -6.67
CA ASN A 97 -6.07 5.82 -5.36
C ASN A 97 -7.45 5.14 -5.43
N ALA A 98 -8.40 5.75 -6.15
CA ALA A 98 -9.77 5.25 -6.32
C ALA A 98 -9.93 4.29 -7.50
N GLY A 99 -8.92 4.19 -8.37
CA GLY A 99 -8.94 3.25 -9.48
C GLY A 99 -9.10 1.82 -8.96
N GLN A 100 -9.87 0.99 -9.68
CA GLN A 100 -9.82 -0.47 -9.56
C GLN A 100 -8.50 -1.01 -10.12
N THR A 101 -7.39 -0.39 -9.74
CA THR A 101 -6.06 -0.86 -10.07
C THR A 101 -5.90 -2.25 -9.49
N LEU A 102 -5.06 -3.06 -10.12
CA LEU A 102 -4.64 -4.33 -9.54
C LEU A 102 -4.06 -4.20 -8.14
N TRP A 103 -3.82 -3.00 -7.60
CA TRP A 103 -3.55 -2.78 -6.18
C TRP A 103 -4.70 -3.24 -5.26
N LEU A 104 -5.94 -2.84 -5.58
CA LEU A 104 -7.13 -3.27 -4.83
C LEU A 104 -7.30 -4.79 -4.98
N GLY A 105 -7.20 -5.27 -6.22
CA GLY A 105 -7.33 -6.69 -6.56
C GLY A 105 -6.21 -7.60 -6.05
N LEU A 106 -4.97 -7.11 -5.96
CA LEU A 106 -3.80 -7.82 -5.42
C LEU A 106 -3.98 -8.08 -3.95
N GLU A 107 -4.37 -7.05 -3.21
CA GLU A 107 -4.57 -7.19 -1.77
C GLU A 107 -5.81 -8.02 -1.47
N ASP A 108 -6.90 -7.85 -2.21
CA ASP A 108 -8.06 -8.75 -2.09
C ASP A 108 -7.69 -10.19 -2.42
N TYR A 109 -6.80 -10.42 -3.39
CA TYR A 109 -6.34 -11.77 -3.74
C TYR A 109 -5.41 -12.33 -2.68
N VAL A 110 -4.45 -11.56 -2.17
CA VAL A 110 -3.56 -11.95 -1.07
C VAL A 110 -4.39 -12.27 0.17
N LEU A 111 -5.34 -11.40 0.54
CA LEU A 111 -6.25 -11.59 1.67
C LEU A 111 -7.14 -12.82 1.49
N LYS A 112 -7.77 -13.00 0.33
CA LYS A 112 -8.62 -14.17 0.07
C LYS A 112 -7.83 -15.47 0.09
N ASN A 113 -6.61 -15.50 -0.45
CA ASN A 113 -5.79 -16.70 -0.40
C ASN A 113 -5.22 -16.96 0.99
N ALA A 114 -4.86 -15.91 1.74
CA ALA A 114 -4.43 -16.02 3.13
C ALA A 114 -5.54 -16.59 4.02
N ASP A 115 -6.76 -16.05 3.90
CA ASP A 115 -7.94 -16.48 4.66
C ASP A 115 -8.34 -17.92 4.31
N ASN A 116 -8.38 -18.26 3.01
CA ASN A 116 -8.71 -19.62 2.56
C ASN A 116 -7.69 -20.68 3.00
N ALA A 117 -6.44 -20.28 3.24
CA ALA A 117 -5.35 -21.20 3.58
C ALA A 117 -4.84 -21.05 5.03
N ASP A 118 -5.52 -20.24 5.85
CA ASP A 118 -5.16 -19.91 7.24
C ASP A 118 -3.68 -19.48 7.39
N LEU A 119 -3.23 -18.63 6.45
CA LEU A 119 -1.85 -18.17 6.40
C LEU A 119 -1.69 -16.81 7.08
N ALA A 120 -0.76 -16.73 8.02
CA ALA A 120 -0.28 -15.44 8.51
C ALA A 120 0.49 -14.73 7.39
N VAL A 121 0.05 -13.52 7.03
CA VAL A 121 0.66 -12.70 5.99
C VAL A 121 1.17 -11.40 6.58
N SER A 122 2.44 -11.09 6.30
CA SER A 122 3.03 -9.79 6.60
C SER A 122 3.10 -8.94 5.34
N VAL A 123 2.44 -7.79 5.34
CA VAL A 123 2.48 -6.84 4.22
C VAL A 123 3.32 -5.64 4.62
N VAL A 124 4.27 -5.28 3.77
CA VAL A 124 5.15 -4.14 3.96
C VAL A 124 4.99 -3.21 2.77
N THR A 125 4.78 -1.92 2.99
CA THR A 125 4.41 -0.99 1.91
C THR A 125 4.99 0.41 2.12
N GLY A 126 5.15 1.13 1.03
CA GLY A 126 5.60 2.52 1.06
C GLY A 126 5.74 3.15 -0.32
N PRO A 127 6.01 4.47 -0.36
CA PRO A 127 6.46 5.14 -1.58
C PRO A 127 7.92 4.79 -1.91
N VAL A 128 8.27 4.91 -3.18
CA VAL A 128 9.65 5.16 -3.60
C VAL A 128 9.89 6.66 -3.47
N LEU A 129 10.87 7.06 -2.67
CA LEU A 129 11.24 8.46 -2.48
C LEU A 129 12.37 8.81 -3.44
N ALA A 130 12.02 9.25 -4.65
CA ALA A 130 12.99 9.58 -5.67
C ALA A 130 13.48 11.04 -5.50
N PRO A 131 14.77 11.33 -5.71
CA PRO A 131 15.31 12.69 -5.59
C PRO A 131 14.65 13.72 -6.52
N ASP A 132 14.07 13.24 -7.61
CA ASP A 132 13.43 14.04 -8.65
C ASP A 132 11.90 14.05 -8.54
N ASP A 133 11.29 13.52 -7.46
CA ASP A 133 9.84 13.58 -7.25
C ASP A 133 9.33 15.05 -7.28
N PRO A 134 8.20 15.34 -7.95
CA PRO A 134 7.69 16.70 -8.06
C PRO A 134 7.41 17.28 -6.67
N LYS A 135 7.80 18.55 -6.46
CA LYS A 135 7.49 19.27 -5.23
C LYS A 135 6.15 19.97 -5.38
N TYR A 136 5.26 19.77 -4.43
CA TYR A 136 3.96 20.41 -4.41
C TYR A 136 3.61 20.81 -2.98
N ARG A 137 3.33 22.10 -2.77
CA ARG A 137 2.95 22.66 -1.45
C ARG A 137 3.86 22.23 -0.29
N GLY A 138 5.17 22.18 -0.54
CA GLY A 138 6.17 21.86 0.49
C GLY A 138 6.42 20.37 0.74
N VAL A 139 5.75 19.47 0.01
CA VAL A 139 6.02 18.02 0.06
C VAL A 139 6.46 17.49 -1.31
N ALA A 140 7.17 16.36 -1.33
CA ALA A 140 7.42 15.62 -2.56
C ALA A 140 6.21 14.73 -2.88
N LEU A 141 5.84 14.61 -4.15
CA LEU A 141 4.79 13.72 -4.66
C LEU A 141 5.42 12.43 -5.20
N PRO A 142 5.38 11.30 -4.47
CA PRO A 142 6.04 10.08 -4.92
C PRO A 142 5.43 9.57 -6.22
N ARG A 143 6.26 9.33 -7.24
CA ARG A 143 5.77 8.78 -8.53
C ARG A 143 5.44 7.29 -8.48
N GLN A 144 6.02 6.57 -7.52
CA GLN A 144 5.91 5.11 -7.43
C GLN A 144 5.66 4.66 -6.00
N PHE A 145 4.94 3.55 -5.88
CA PHE A 145 4.67 2.86 -4.64
C PHE A 145 5.06 1.40 -4.77
N TRP A 146 5.47 0.81 -3.66
CA TRP A 146 5.88 -0.59 -3.58
C TRP A 146 5.13 -1.31 -2.47
N LYS A 147 4.97 -2.61 -2.64
CA LYS A 147 4.48 -3.53 -1.62
C LYS A 147 5.32 -4.80 -1.64
N MET A 148 5.62 -5.32 -0.47
CA MET A 148 6.10 -6.67 -0.28
C MET A 148 5.07 -7.46 0.51
N VAL A 149 4.87 -8.71 0.11
CA VAL A 149 3.99 -9.65 0.81
C VAL A 149 4.82 -10.85 1.20
N ALA A 150 4.96 -11.07 2.50
CA ALA A 150 5.67 -12.20 3.09
C ALA A 150 4.68 -13.18 3.71
N MET A 151 4.85 -14.47 3.43
CA MET A 151 4.01 -15.53 3.99
C MET A 151 4.84 -16.80 4.21
N VAL A 152 4.43 -17.61 5.20
CA VAL A 152 4.98 -18.96 5.37
C VAL A 152 4.07 -19.94 4.65
N LYS A 153 4.59 -20.65 3.65
CA LYS A 153 3.85 -21.67 2.90
C LYS A 153 3.57 -22.88 3.79
N GLN A 154 2.64 -23.74 3.34
CA GLN A 154 2.31 -24.99 4.05
C GLN A 154 3.51 -25.94 4.25
N ASP A 155 4.53 -25.86 3.38
CA ASP A 155 5.77 -26.62 3.51
C ASP A 155 6.77 -26.02 4.53
N GLY A 156 6.38 -24.94 5.23
CA GLY A 156 7.22 -24.19 6.17
C GLY A 156 8.18 -23.20 5.52
N GLY A 157 8.22 -23.14 4.19
CA GLY A 157 9.10 -22.23 3.45
C GLY A 157 8.56 -20.80 3.40
N LEU A 158 9.43 -19.83 3.68
CA LEU A 158 9.12 -18.42 3.49
C LEU A 158 9.00 -18.09 1.98
N SER A 159 7.93 -17.40 1.60
CA SER A 159 7.79 -16.72 0.31
C SER A 159 7.66 -15.22 0.52
N VAL A 160 8.39 -14.42 -0.26
CA VAL A 160 8.32 -12.95 -0.24
C VAL A 160 8.19 -12.43 -1.66
N THR A 161 7.07 -11.80 -1.99
CA THR A 161 6.81 -11.26 -3.33
C THR A 161 6.84 -9.73 -3.31
N GLY A 162 7.38 -9.11 -4.38
CA GLY A 162 7.49 -7.66 -4.51
C GLY A 162 6.62 -7.09 -5.64
N TYR A 163 6.07 -5.90 -5.42
CA TYR A 163 5.18 -5.20 -6.34
C TYR A 163 5.55 -3.73 -6.49
N LEU A 164 5.41 -3.19 -7.71
CA LEU A 164 5.58 -1.77 -8.03
C LEU A 164 4.40 -1.23 -8.83
N LEU A 165 4.00 -0.01 -8.49
CA LEU A 165 2.93 0.74 -9.14
C LEU A 165 3.39 2.17 -9.37
N SER A 166 2.89 2.79 -10.42
CA SER A 166 3.23 4.18 -10.73
C SER A 166 2.00 5.04 -10.98
N GLN A 167 2.05 6.24 -10.39
CA GLN A 167 1.17 7.36 -10.70
C GLN A 167 1.88 8.45 -11.52
N ALA A 168 3.10 8.21 -12.03
CA ALA A 168 3.94 9.23 -12.67
C ALA A 168 3.19 10.05 -13.74
N ALA A 169 2.52 9.36 -14.67
CA ALA A 169 1.74 9.98 -15.75
C ALA A 169 0.57 10.87 -15.27
N LEU A 170 0.13 10.71 -14.02
CA LEU A 170 -0.93 11.52 -13.41
C LEU A 170 -0.37 12.72 -12.66
N LEU A 171 0.94 12.73 -12.43
CA LEU A 171 1.61 13.82 -11.74
C LEU A 171 2.17 14.87 -12.71
N ASP A 172 2.06 14.65 -14.02
CA ASP A 172 2.52 15.59 -15.05
C ASP A 172 1.85 16.97 -14.89
N GLU A 173 0.60 17.04 -14.42
CA GLU A 173 -0.11 18.29 -14.12
C GLU A 173 0.46 19.09 -12.94
N PHE A 174 1.29 18.44 -12.10
CA PHE A 174 1.97 19.06 -10.96
C PHE A 174 3.46 19.30 -11.21
N ALA A 175 4.00 18.83 -12.34
CA ALA A 175 5.41 19.00 -12.68
C ALA A 175 5.62 20.36 -13.38
N GLU A 176 6.55 21.17 -12.88
CA GLU A 176 7.03 22.35 -13.60
C GLU A 176 8.06 21.90 -14.67
N GLY A 177 7.67 21.82 -15.95
CA GLY A 177 8.58 21.45 -17.05
C GLY A 177 7.92 20.78 -18.26
N GLU A 178 8.70 20.56 -19.35
CA GLU A 178 8.23 19.93 -20.60
C GLU A 178 7.72 18.49 -20.38
N GLU A 179 6.60 18.16 -21.03
CA GLU A 179 5.89 16.87 -20.94
C GLU A 179 6.80 15.67 -21.23
N ALA A 180 7.18 14.95 -20.17
CA ALA A 180 7.85 13.67 -20.30
C ALA A 180 6.80 12.57 -20.49
N PHE A 181 6.60 12.15 -21.74
CA PHE A 181 5.73 11.04 -22.14
C PHE A 181 5.94 9.79 -21.24
N SER A 182 4.98 9.49 -20.36
CA SER A 182 5.08 8.38 -19.40
C SER A 182 4.39 7.11 -19.91
N TYR A 183 5.16 6.02 -20.00
CA TYR A 183 4.64 4.67 -20.29
C TYR A 183 3.66 4.21 -19.19
N GLY A 184 2.43 3.86 -19.59
CA GLY A 184 1.55 2.95 -18.86
C GLY A 184 1.13 3.41 -17.46
N ALA A 185 0.39 4.52 -17.37
CA ALA A 185 -0.38 4.86 -16.18
C ALA A 185 -1.18 3.62 -15.71
N TYR A 186 -1.27 3.39 -14.40
CA TYR A 186 -2.13 2.36 -13.76
C TYR A 186 -1.65 0.90 -13.77
N ARG A 187 -0.43 0.61 -14.25
CA ARG A 187 0.05 -0.77 -14.31
C ARG A 187 0.67 -1.21 -12.98
N THR A 188 0.27 -2.40 -12.53
CA THR A 188 0.90 -3.09 -11.41
C THR A 188 1.88 -4.10 -11.96
N PHE A 189 3.09 -4.11 -11.44
CA PHE A 189 4.12 -5.06 -11.83
C PHE A 189 4.52 -5.90 -10.64
N GLN A 190 4.61 -7.21 -10.82
CA GLN A 190 5.43 -8.02 -9.92
C GLN A 190 6.89 -7.80 -10.32
N VAL A 191 7.72 -7.49 -9.33
CA VAL A 191 9.15 -7.23 -9.52
C VAL A 191 9.96 -8.01 -8.49
N PRO A 192 11.23 -8.34 -8.81
CA PRO A 192 12.11 -8.94 -7.84
C PRO A 192 12.26 -8.05 -6.59
N VAL A 193 12.30 -8.64 -5.39
CA VAL A 193 12.48 -7.92 -4.12
C VAL A 193 13.77 -7.08 -4.13
N ARG A 194 14.83 -7.53 -4.83
CA ARG A 194 16.04 -6.72 -5.02
C ARG A 194 15.78 -5.40 -5.73
N ARG A 195 14.76 -5.32 -6.60
CA ARG A 195 14.42 -4.09 -7.32
C ARG A 195 13.84 -3.06 -6.36
N ILE A 196 13.01 -3.49 -5.41
CA ILE A 196 12.52 -2.63 -4.33
C ILE A 196 13.68 -2.17 -3.46
N ALA A 197 14.62 -3.06 -3.11
CA ALA A 197 15.81 -2.71 -2.33
C ALA A 197 16.64 -1.62 -3.04
N GLN A 198 16.87 -1.77 -4.35
CA GLN A 198 17.61 -0.78 -5.16
C GLN A 198 16.91 0.58 -5.24
N LEU A 199 15.59 0.60 -5.41
CA LEU A 199 14.82 1.83 -5.55
C LEU A 199 14.66 2.59 -4.22
N THR A 200 14.58 1.86 -3.11
CA THR A 200 14.27 2.43 -1.79
C THR A 200 15.49 2.62 -0.90
N GLY A 201 16.60 1.94 -1.21
CA GLY A 201 17.77 1.87 -0.33
C GLY A 201 17.54 1.03 0.93
N LEU A 202 16.41 0.33 1.05
CA LEU A 202 16.13 -0.56 2.18
C LEU A 202 16.99 -1.83 2.11
N VAL A 203 17.43 -2.29 3.28
CA VAL A 203 18.19 -3.53 3.44
C VAL A 203 17.21 -4.72 3.42
N LEU A 204 17.06 -5.33 2.25
CA LEU A 204 16.11 -6.43 1.97
C LEU A 204 16.78 -7.72 1.47
N ASP A 205 18.12 -7.76 1.46
CA ASP A 205 18.90 -8.92 1.04
C ASP A 205 18.57 -10.23 1.75
N PRO A 206 18.15 -10.26 3.04
CA PRO A 206 17.74 -11.52 3.68
C PRO A 206 16.52 -12.17 3.00
N TYR A 207 15.73 -11.43 2.23
CA TYR A 207 14.49 -11.91 1.63
C TYR A 207 14.64 -12.35 0.16
N PHE A 208 15.78 -12.09 -0.50
CA PHE A 208 15.96 -12.40 -1.93
C PHE A 208 15.84 -13.91 -2.20
N ALA A 209 16.37 -14.75 -1.32
CA ALA A 209 16.27 -16.20 -1.49
C ALA A 209 14.82 -16.71 -1.35
N ALA A 210 13.95 -15.96 -0.67
CA ALA A 210 12.53 -16.28 -0.49
C ALA A 210 11.64 -15.71 -1.60
N ASP A 211 12.20 -14.94 -2.54
CA ASP A 211 11.45 -14.41 -3.68
C ASP A 211 11.36 -15.45 -4.80
N PRO A 212 10.14 -15.91 -5.17
CA PRO A 212 9.98 -16.86 -6.26
C PRO A 212 10.40 -16.27 -7.61
N LEU A 213 10.34 -14.95 -7.80
CA LEU A 213 10.72 -14.30 -9.05
C LEU A 213 12.24 -14.25 -9.22
N GLU A 214 13.03 -14.14 -8.14
CA GLU A 214 14.51 -14.21 -8.19
C GLU A 214 15.04 -15.56 -8.69
N ARG A 215 14.26 -16.63 -8.53
CA ARG A 215 14.66 -18.00 -8.91
C ARG A 215 14.44 -18.30 -10.40
N ILE A 216 13.76 -17.41 -11.12
CA ILE A 216 13.54 -17.54 -12.55
C ILE A 216 14.73 -16.86 -13.25
N GLU A 217 15.67 -17.66 -13.78
CA GLU A 217 16.99 -17.27 -14.34
C GLU A 217 16.99 -16.13 -15.40
N ALA A 218 15.83 -15.60 -15.80
CA ALA A 218 15.67 -14.52 -16.78
C ALA A 218 14.87 -13.28 -16.31
N SER A 219 14.44 -13.16 -15.05
CA SER A 219 13.47 -12.12 -14.64
C SER A 219 14.09 -10.77 -14.19
N ALA A 220 15.04 -10.22 -14.96
CA ALA A 220 15.43 -8.81 -14.75
C ALA A 220 14.29 -7.83 -15.14
N LEU A 221 13.27 -8.32 -15.85
CA LEU A 221 12.19 -7.51 -16.40
C LEU A 221 10.94 -7.56 -15.50
N PRO A 222 10.39 -6.40 -15.09
CA PRO A 222 9.09 -6.31 -14.42
C PRO A 222 8.01 -7.06 -15.19
N ARG A 223 7.21 -7.87 -14.49
CA ARG A 223 6.07 -8.57 -15.09
C ARG A 223 4.80 -7.80 -14.84
N GLU A 224 4.21 -7.26 -15.91
CA GLU A 224 2.90 -6.61 -15.82
C GLU A 224 1.85 -7.63 -15.37
N LEU A 225 1.12 -7.28 -14.32
CA LEU A 225 -0.02 -8.05 -13.85
C LEU A 225 -1.26 -7.47 -14.51
N ILE A 226 -2.04 -8.34 -15.17
CA ILE A 226 -3.33 -7.96 -15.77
C ILE A 226 -4.46 -8.56 -14.90
N ARG A 227 -4.20 -9.69 -14.24
CA ARG A 227 -5.13 -10.36 -13.33
C ARG A 227 -4.38 -10.92 -12.12
N PRO A 228 -5.05 -11.13 -10.96
CA PRO A 228 -4.38 -11.70 -9.79
C PRO A 228 -3.79 -13.11 -10.01
N GLN A 229 -4.31 -13.89 -10.95
CA GLN A 229 -3.77 -15.22 -11.29
C GLN A 229 -2.41 -15.14 -12.02
N ASP A 230 -1.98 -13.94 -12.43
CA ASP A 230 -0.65 -13.74 -12.99
C ASP A 230 0.44 -13.79 -11.91
N LEU A 231 0.09 -13.77 -10.62
CA LEU A 231 1.05 -13.79 -9.53
C LEU A 231 1.85 -15.09 -9.46
N ILE A 232 3.14 -14.95 -9.18
CA ILE A 232 4.01 -16.06 -8.79
C ILE A 232 4.25 -15.96 -7.28
N LEU A 233 3.77 -16.95 -6.53
CA LEU A 233 3.88 -17.04 -5.07
C LEU A 233 4.97 -18.04 -4.64
#